data_AF-A0A949UKR3-F1
#
_entry.id   AF-A0A949UKR3-F1
#
_cell.length_a   1.000
_cell.length_b   1.000
_cell.length_c   1.000
_cell.angle_alpha   90.00
_cell.angle_beta   90.00
_cell.angle_gamma   90.00
#
_symmetry.space_group_name_H-M   'P 1'
#
loop_
_entity.id
_entity.type
_entity.pdbx_description
1 polymer ?
#
loop_
_entity_poly.entity_id
_entity_poly.type
_entity_poly.pdbx_seq_one_letter_code
_entity_poly.pdbx_strand_id
1 'polypeptide(L)'
;MEIDAPAPNDLPEDESAGWFSSRWRVAVVAGTSLLILGGIALAVSAGGSSGPDPAEAAGDVASSTNPPTTRVTAGSTTPAKPTTTSAATTTSPATTNTTTTTEPPKPPLQDPDAPSVVARPVPQASPTETLPEAPPPLWAASRVATPSGYLSTDIGCTADLNSGSLDSFFAGRLGPVLGWDYQHVYPLGGDRYLWLFQDTFIDQSGAATTLGQASFVHNTAMLQEGNCFRLLHRGSADRPLAFEPGSGETSSAWFWPMGGEVHDGLLHVYWVKMVKDAADPTPPDGLGWHPTETWIGTYDPNTLARLDFRAAANSRVAPIYGYGLASDATHTYLFGNSFEQNLAREGGYFNGPHSGTRMYLARVPRGQLLAPYEYRTADGWSADPAASEPILQRHWAEFPMQARYMDGQWVAVATIDGYWGDWYSMDVARDPWGPWTTIEERPLQPRGADPLRNTYHAHLSPWRDGFGNLLVTISNNARDMLRDAWPNPSHYRPMVIATRWADAPVPPPAPTTTLPPTTTTTTPPTTSTTSPATTTTSTSTTSSTSTTTTSTSTTTSTTSTTTSSTVPTTTP
;
A
#
# COMPACT_ATOMS: atom_id res chain seq x y z
N MET A 1 36.32 56.07 -16.16
CA MET A 1 37.54 55.24 -16.07
C MET A 1 37.01 53.83 -15.93
N GLU A 2 36.80 53.19 -17.08
CA GLU A 2 36.31 51.81 -17.23
C GLU A 2 37.26 50.86 -16.51
N ILE A 3 36.69 49.90 -15.80
CA ILE A 3 37.42 48.75 -15.26
C ILE A 3 36.82 47.53 -15.96
N ASP A 4 37.62 46.96 -16.85
CA ASP A 4 37.34 45.76 -17.63
C ASP A 4 37.10 44.53 -16.75
N ALA A 5 36.11 43.73 -17.14
CA ALA A 5 35.87 42.40 -16.61
C ALA A 5 36.78 41.37 -17.30
N PRO A 6 37.30 40.35 -16.59
CA PRO A 6 38.09 39.29 -17.21
C PRO A 6 37.19 38.28 -17.94
N ALA A 7 37.68 37.83 -19.10
CA ALA A 7 37.11 36.80 -19.95
C ALA A 7 36.99 35.42 -19.25
N PRO A 8 36.03 34.57 -19.66
CA PRO A 8 35.89 33.22 -19.12
C PRO A 8 36.98 32.29 -19.66
N ASN A 9 37.54 31.49 -18.75
CA ASN A 9 38.49 30.43 -19.05
C ASN A 9 37.84 29.30 -19.85
N ASP A 10 38.59 28.85 -20.86
CA ASP A 10 38.40 27.61 -21.61
C ASP A 10 38.28 26.40 -20.65
N LEU A 11 37.17 25.68 -20.76
CA LEU A 11 37.04 24.31 -20.28
C LEU A 11 37.23 23.35 -21.47
N PRO A 12 37.94 22.23 -21.28
CA PRO A 12 38.27 21.32 -22.36
C PRO A 12 37.03 20.63 -22.91
N GLU A 13 36.97 20.52 -24.24
CA GLU A 13 36.07 19.66 -24.98
C GLU A 13 36.24 18.21 -24.47
N ASP A 14 35.19 17.67 -23.85
CA ASP A 14 35.15 16.27 -23.46
C ASP A 14 34.55 15.47 -24.63
N GLU A 15 35.41 14.63 -25.21
CA GLU A 15 35.08 13.66 -26.24
C GLU A 15 34.12 12.59 -25.66
N SER A 16 32.84 12.68 -26.00
CA SER A 16 31.94 11.52 -25.87
C SER A 16 31.13 11.31 -27.14
N ALA A 17 31.83 10.92 -28.21
CA ALA A 17 31.24 10.31 -29.39
C ALA A 17 31.84 8.90 -29.57
N GLY A 18 30.96 7.92 -29.62
CA GLY A 18 31.28 6.53 -29.87
C GLY A 18 31.15 5.69 -28.62
N TRP A 19 30.36 4.63 -28.70
CA TRP A 19 30.58 3.29 -28.15
C TRP A 19 29.25 2.53 -28.26
N PHE A 20 28.97 2.05 -29.48
CA PHE A 20 28.03 0.94 -29.72
C PHE A 20 28.61 0.07 -30.84
N SER A 21 29.48 -0.87 -30.47
CA SER A 21 29.54 -2.18 -31.12
C SER A 21 30.46 -3.11 -30.32
N SER A 22 29.91 -4.09 -29.62
CA SER A 22 30.65 -5.33 -29.35
C SER A 22 29.85 -6.50 -29.91
N ARG A 23 30.35 -7.02 -31.03
CA ARG A 23 29.87 -8.22 -31.71
C ARG A 23 30.26 -9.44 -30.89
N TRP A 24 29.29 -10.25 -30.45
CA TRP A 24 29.56 -11.65 -30.16
C TRP A 24 29.43 -12.46 -31.45
N ARG A 25 30.55 -13.00 -31.91
CA ARG A 25 30.59 -14.04 -32.95
C ARG A 25 30.37 -15.38 -32.26
N VAL A 26 29.23 -16.03 -32.51
CA VAL A 26 29.07 -17.46 -32.28
C VAL A 26 29.76 -18.19 -33.43
N ALA A 27 30.88 -18.84 -33.13
CA ALA A 27 31.50 -19.80 -34.03
C ALA A 27 30.76 -21.13 -33.90
N VAL A 28 30.08 -21.54 -34.98
CA VAL A 28 29.60 -22.91 -35.17
C VAL A 28 30.83 -23.78 -35.46
N VAL A 29 31.15 -24.69 -34.54
CA VAL A 29 32.04 -25.82 -34.82
C VAL A 29 31.21 -27.10 -34.69
N ALA A 30 30.94 -27.71 -35.84
CA ALA A 30 30.50 -29.08 -35.94
C ALA A 30 31.70 -30.02 -35.69
N GLY A 31 31.49 -31.13 -34.98
CA GLY A 31 32.45 -32.23 -35.00
C GLY A 31 32.43 -33.21 -33.82
N THR A 32 31.69 -34.30 -34.03
CA THR A 32 32.07 -35.71 -33.73
C THR A 32 32.21 -36.24 -32.30
N SER A 33 31.59 -37.42 -32.14
CA SER A 33 31.45 -38.32 -31.00
C SER A 33 32.76 -38.86 -30.40
N LEU A 34 32.74 -39.15 -29.09
CA LEU A 34 33.46 -40.30 -28.51
C LEU A 34 32.82 -40.77 -27.19
N LEU A 35 32.53 -42.07 -27.12
CA LEU A 35 32.27 -42.83 -25.89
C LEU A 35 33.51 -42.83 -24.97
N ILE A 36 33.33 -42.98 -23.65
CA ILE A 36 33.96 -44.02 -22.80
C ILE A 36 33.45 -43.93 -21.34
N LEU A 37 33.36 -45.12 -20.74
CA LEU A 37 32.94 -45.49 -19.39
C LEU A 37 33.81 -44.94 -18.25
N GLY A 38 33.18 -44.80 -17.07
CA GLY A 38 33.56 -45.60 -15.90
C GLY A 38 34.47 -44.99 -14.83
N GLY A 39 33.99 -45.04 -13.58
CA GLY A 39 34.82 -45.32 -12.40
C GLY A 39 35.10 -44.15 -11.46
N ILE A 40 34.45 -44.11 -10.30
CA ILE A 40 34.98 -43.46 -9.10
C ILE A 40 34.89 -44.45 -7.94
N ALA A 41 36.07 -44.83 -7.43
CA ALA A 41 36.26 -45.52 -6.17
C ALA A 41 37.26 -44.74 -5.29
N LEU A 42 37.02 -44.88 -3.98
CA LEU A 42 37.61 -44.29 -2.77
C LEU A 42 39.15 -44.14 -2.68
N ALA A 43 39.59 -43.16 -1.87
CA ALA A 43 40.33 -43.30 -0.57
C ALA A 43 41.01 -41.95 -0.20
N VAL A 44 40.70 -41.25 0.90
CA VAL A 44 41.02 -41.42 2.35
C VAL A 44 42.37 -40.82 2.81
N SER A 45 42.30 -40.17 3.99
CA SER A 45 43.32 -39.88 5.04
C SER A 45 43.95 -38.46 5.05
N ALA A 46 44.20 -37.76 6.17
CA ALA A 46 43.94 -37.99 7.61
C ALA A 46 44.39 -36.76 8.45
N GLY A 47 43.86 -36.66 9.69
CA GLY A 47 44.49 -36.04 10.89
C GLY A 47 43.92 -34.68 11.32
N GLY A 48 43.52 -34.40 12.57
CA GLY A 48 43.47 -35.15 13.84
C GLY A 48 43.81 -34.24 15.06
N SER A 49 43.05 -34.36 16.17
CA SER A 49 43.37 -33.97 17.58
C SER A 49 43.25 -32.47 17.95
N SER A 50 42.74 -31.98 19.10
CA SER A 50 42.37 -32.50 20.44
C SER A 50 41.68 -31.36 21.25
N GLY A 51 40.78 -31.68 22.19
CA GLY A 51 40.22 -30.76 23.23
C GLY A 51 41.22 -30.38 24.34
N PRO A 52 40.83 -29.83 25.53
CA PRO A 52 39.54 -29.99 26.25
C PRO A 52 38.92 -28.72 26.93
N ASP A 53 37.69 -28.85 27.45
CA ASP A 53 37.00 -27.95 28.41
C ASP A 53 37.61 -28.02 29.84
N PRO A 54 37.30 -27.07 30.76
CA PRO A 54 36.14 -27.23 31.67
C PRO A 54 35.44 -25.93 32.17
N ALA A 55 34.15 -26.01 32.53
CA ALA A 55 33.63 -25.82 33.91
C ALA A 55 32.16 -25.30 34.02
N GLU A 56 31.43 -26.02 34.89
CA GLU A 56 30.08 -25.91 35.49
C GLU A 56 29.51 -24.52 35.88
N ALA A 57 28.16 -24.36 35.84
CA ALA A 57 27.31 -24.46 37.05
C ALA A 57 25.80 -24.17 36.82
N ALA A 58 24.98 -25.15 37.26
CA ALA A 58 23.69 -25.09 38.01
C ALA A 58 22.44 -24.33 37.50
N GLY A 59 21.30 -25.05 37.52
CA GLY A 59 19.95 -24.48 37.61
C GLY A 59 18.80 -25.44 37.27
N ASP A 60 18.44 -26.35 38.18
CA ASP A 60 17.22 -27.18 38.15
C ASP A 60 15.93 -26.36 38.34
N VAL A 61 14.89 -26.57 37.52
CA VAL A 61 13.46 -26.52 37.94
C VAL A 61 12.62 -27.50 37.10
N ALA A 62 11.84 -28.31 37.82
CA ALA A 62 10.96 -29.38 37.35
C ALA A 62 9.80 -28.93 36.44
N SER A 63 9.43 -29.76 35.45
CA SER A 63 8.16 -29.70 34.74
C SER A 63 7.35 -30.98 34.95
N SER A 64 6.13 -30.77 35.46
CA SER A 64 5.09 -31.76 35.73
C SER A 64 4.38 -32.16 34.43
N THR A 65 4.25 -33.46 34.22
CA THR A 65 3.47 -34.08 33.13
C THR A 65 2.10 -34.54 33.67
N ASN A 66 1.01 -34.13 33.01
CA ASN A 66 -0.33 -34.67 33.23
C ASN A 66 -0.65 -35.74 32.16
N PRO A 67 -1.34 -36.84 32.50
CA PRO A 67 -1.67 -37.92 31.56
C PRO A 67 -3.03 -37.72 30.86
N PRO A 68 -3.24 -38.36 29.68
CA PRO A 68 -4.46 -38.23 28.89
C PRO A 68 -5.57 -39.21 29.34
N THR A 69 -6.82 -38.75 29.26
CA THR A 69 -8.03 -39.53 29.57
C THR A 69 -8.60 -40.20 28.31
N THR A 70 -8.70 -41.53 28.35
CA THR A 70 -9.34 -42.40 27.35
C THR A 70 -10.87 -42.34 27.48
N ARG A 71 -11.60 -42.19 26.36
CA ARG A 71 -13.07 -42.36 26.31
C ARG A 71 -13.43 -43.52 25.38
N VAL A 72 -14.22 -44.44 25.92
CA VAL A 72 -14.68 -45.70 25.32
C VAL A 72 -15.90 -45.48 24.42
N THR A 73 -15.91 -46.18 23.30
CA THR A 73 -16.98 -46.28 22.29
C THR A 73 -17.92 -47.44 22.59
N ALA A 74 -19.24 -47.23 22.48
CA ALA A 74 -20.29 -48.22 22.13
C ALA A 74 -21.63 -47.46 22.04
N GLY A 75 -22.59 -47.74 21.16
CA GLY A 75 -22.77 -48.76 20.15
C GLY A 75 -24.15 -48.52 19.50
N SER A 76 -24.22 -48.74 18.19
CA SER A 76 -25.40 -48.65 17.34
C SER A 76 -26.32 -49.87 17.51
N THR A 77 -27.64 -49.68 17.51
CA THR A 77 -28.62 -50.63 16.94
C THR A 77 -29.97 -49.96 16.64
N THR A 78 -30.30 -49.86 15.35
CA THR A 78 -31.65 -49.88 14.74
C THR A 78 -31.87 -51.34 14.25
N PRO A 79 -33.07 -51.94 14.02
CA PRO A 79 -34.26 -51.35 13.38
C PRO A 79 -35.67 -51.92 13.72
N ALA A 80 -36.74 -51.21 13.32
CA ALA A 80 -37.92 -51.78 12.63
C ALA A 80 -38.99 -50.70 12.30
N LYS A 81 -39.44 -50.72 11.04
CA LYS A 81 -40.61 -50.06 10.41
C LYS A 81 -41.69 -51.15 10.20
N PRO A 82 -42.90 -50.93 9.64
CA PRO A 82 -43.75 -49.74 9.47
C PRO A 82 -45.22 -49.95 9.94
N THR A 83 -45.97 -48.88 10.23
CA THR A 83 -47.36 -48.80 9.72
C THR A 83 -47.83 -47.33 9.62
N THR A 84 -48.54 -47.07 8.53
CA THR A 84 -49.21 -45.85 8.06
C THR A 84 -50.23 -45.25 9.03
N THR A 85 -50.40 -43.92 9.04
CA THR A 85 -51.68 -43.19 8.78
C THR A 85 -51.42 -41.68 8.75
N SER A 86 -51.96 -41.02 7.72
CA SER A 86 -51.93 -39.58 7.47
C SER A 86 -52.81 -38.77 8.44
N ALA A 87 -52.35 -37.59 8.87
CA ALA A 87 -53.18 -36.38 9.00
C ALA A 87 -52.35 -35.13 9.39
N ALA A 88 -52.42 -34.13 8.50
CA ALA A 88 -52.55 -32.69 8.71
C ALA A 88 -51.69 -31.92 9.76
N THR A 89 -50.78 -31.12 9.21
CA THR A 89 -50.73 -29.62 9.24
C THR A 89 -50.39 -28.88 10.55
N THR A 90 -49.27 -28.14 10.44
CA THR A 90 -48.84 -26.90 11.11
C THR A 90 -48.49 -26.91 12.60
N THR A 91 -47.18 -26.96 12.85
CA THR A 91 -46.54 -26.34 14.02
C THR A 91 -45.22 -25.69 13.58
N SER A 92 -45.00 -24.44 14.00
CA SER A 92 -43.80 -23.63 13.78
C SER A 92 -42.52 -24.29 14.33
N PRO A 93 -41.34 -24.10 13.70
CA PRO A 93 -40.05 -24.16 14.39
C PRO A 93 -39.52 -22.72 14.60
N ALA A 94 -39.14 -22.31 15.82
CA ALA A 94 -37.89 -22.66 16.51
C ALA A 94 -36.67 -22.13 15.74
N THR A 95 -36.20 -20.95 16.18
CA THR A 95 -34.99 -20.26 15.71
C THR A 95 -33.75 -21.01 16.23
N THR A 96 -32.97 -21.59 15.33
CA THR A 96 -31.66 -22.16 15.64
C THR A 96 -30.60 -21.18 15.17
N ASN A 97 -29.77 -20.69 16.09
CA ASN A 97 -28.57 -19.92 15.77
C ASN A 97 -27.54 -20.86 15.12
N THR A 98 -27.28 -20.68 13.83
CA THR A 98 -26.17 -21.32 13.13
C THR A 98 -24.99 -20.35 13.08
N THR A 99 -23.96 -20.62 13.88
CA THR A 99 -22.64 -20.01 13.70
C THR A 99 -21.98 -20.71 12.53
N THR A 100 -21.97 -20.06 11.36
CA THR A 100 -21.24 -20.53 10.19
C THR A 100 -19.78 -20.12 10.34
N THR A 101 -18.92 -21.07 10.70
CA THR A 101 -17.48 -20.95 10.46
C THR A 101 -17.25 -21.18 8.97
N THR A 102 -17.13 -20.10 8.19
CA THR A 102 -16.81 -20.17 6.77
C THR A 102 -15.36 -20.60 6.61
N GLU A 103 -15.16 -21.80 6.08
CA GLU A 103 -13.88 -22.23 5.50
C GLU A 103 -13.52 -21.25 4.37
N PRO A 104 -12.24 -20.82 4.26
CA PRO A 104 -11.84 -19.90 3.20
C PRO A 104 -12.18 -20.49 1.82
N PRO A 105 -12.67 -19.69 0.87
CA PRO A 105 -13.03 -20.19 -0.45
C PRO A 105 -11.81 -20.83 -1.11
N LYS A 106 -11.99 -22.06 -1.58
CA LYS A 106 -11.04 -22.72 -2.48
C LYS A 106 -10.80 -21.78 -3.68
N PRO A 107 -9.55 -21.50 -4.06
CA PRO A 107 -9.25 -20.61 -5.18
C PRO A 107 -10.02 -21.05 -6.43
N PRO A 108 -10.56 -20.11 -7.24
CA PRO A 108 -11.21 -20.46 -8.49
C PRO A 108 -10.25 -21.30 -9.35
N LEU A 109 -10.81 -22.30 -10.04
CA LEU A 109 -10.08 -23.09 -11.01
C LEU A 109 -9.53 -22.14 -12.09
N GLN A 110 -8.22 -21.87 -12.03
CA GLN A 110 -7.50 -21.17 -13.08
C GLN A 110 -7.69 -21.93 -14.39
N ASP A 111 -7.93 -21.20 -15.48
CA ASP A 111 -7.82 -21.73 -16.82
C ASP A 111 -6.39 -22.31 -16.99
N PRO A 112 -6.22 -23.62 -17.22
CA PRO A 112 -4.90 -24.24 -17.34
C PRO A 112 -4.07 -23.68 -18.51
N ASP A 113 -4.71 -22.96 -19.44
CA ASP A 113 -4.08 -22.34 -20.60
C ASP A 113 -3.85 -20.81 -20.45
N ALA A 114 -4.22 -20.21 -19.31
CA ALA A 114 -3.92 -18.82 -19.01
C ALA A 114 -2.63 -18.72 -18.17
N PRO A 115 -1.44 -18.50 -18.77
CA PRO A 115 -0.22 -18.33 -18.00
C PRO A 115 -0.32 -17.08 -17.13
N SER A 116 0.07 -17.25 -15.87
CA SER A 116 0.28 -16.18 -14.91
C SER A 116 1.44 -15.27 -15.35
N VAL A 117 1.30 -13.99 -15.02
CA VAL A 117 2.28 -12.90 -14.79
C VAL A 117 3.74 -13.13 -15.18
N VAL A 118 4.14 -12.79 -16.40
CA VAL A 118 5.57 -12.70 -16.77
C VAL A 118 6.07 -11.26 -16.60
N ALA A 119 7.04 -11.04 -15.68
CA ALA A 119 7.74 -9.76 -15.50
C ALA A 119 8.92 -9.58 -16.49
N ARG A 120 9.26 -8.30 -16.76
CA ARG A 120 9.84 -7.75 -18.02
C ARG A 120 11.38 -7.73 -18.14
N PRO A 121 11.93 -7.87 -19.37
CA PRO A 121 13.11 -7.14 -19.86
C PRO A 121 12.79 -5.71 -20.34
N VAL A 122 13.71 -4.75 -20.15
CA VAL A 122 13.62 -3.37 -20.70
C VAL A 122 13.91 -3.38 -22.22
N PRO A 123 13.08 -2.76 -23.08
CA PRO A 123 13.28 -2.78 -24.54
C PRO A 123 14.55 -2.05 -25.00
N GLN A 124 15.23 -2.62 -25.99
CA GLN A 124 16.24 -1.91 -26.79
C GLN A 124 15.59 -1.25 -28.00
N ALA A 125 16.02 -0.03 -28.34
CA ALA A 125 15.50 0.73 -29.48
C ALA A 125 15.82 0.07 -30.83
N SER A 126 14.80 -0.11 -31.68
CA SER A 126 14.95 -0.55 -33.08
C SER A 126 15.33 0.63 -33.99
N PRO A 127 16.07 0.38 -35.09
CA PRO A 127 16.50 1.43 -36.03
C PRO A 127 15.33 1.99 -36.86
N THR A 128 15.35 3.31 -37.08
CA THR A 128 14.30 4.10 -37.74
C THR A 128 14.43 4.08 -39.26
N GLU A 129 13.42 3.57 -39.97
CA GLU A 129 13.22 3.82 -41.41
C GLU A 129 12.42 5.13 -41.55
N THR A 130 12.91 6.09 -42.34
CA THR A 130 12.29 7.42 -42.52
C THR A 130 11.07 7.35 -43.44
N LEU A 131 9.89 7.19 -42.84
CA LEU A 131 8.59 7.44 -43.46
C LEU A 131 8.33 8.94 -43.59
N PRO A 132 7.52 9.40 -44.57
CA PRO A 132 7.09 10.78 -44.66
C PRO A 132 6.38 11.24 -43.38
N GLU A 133 6.72 12.45 -42.93
CA GLU A 133 6.27 13.00 -41.65
C GLU A 133 4.74 13.14 -41.63
N ALA A 134 4.09 12.38 -40.75
CA ALA A 134 2.65 12.47 -40.53
C ALA A 134 2.30 13.88 -40.00
N PRO A 135 1.10 14.42 -40.32
CA PRO A 135 0.66 15.68 -39.71
C PRO A 135 0.69 15.56 -38.18
N PRO A 136 1.09 16.64 -37.46
CA PRO A 136 1.20 16.58 -36.02
C PRO A 136 -0.16 16.28 -35.39
N PRO A 137 -0.20 15.51 -34.28
CA PRO A 137 -1.45 15.18 -33.62
C PRO A 137 -2.08 16.43 -33.00
N LEU A 138 -3.41 16.41 -32.79
CA LEU A 138 -4.17 17.58 -32.32
C LEU A 138 -3.62 18.19 -31.02
N TRP A 139 -3.15 17.37 -30.09
CA TRP A 139 -2.57 17.82 -28.82
C TRP A 139 -1.18 18.44 -28.96
N ALA A 140 -0.52 18.35 -30.13
CA ALA A 140 0.76 19.00 -30.32
C ALA A 140 0.67 20.53 -30.20
N ALA A 141 -0.48 21.10 -30.57
CA ALA A 141 -0.74 22.53 -30.47
C ALA A 141 -1.02 23.02 -29.04
N SER A 142 -1.38 22.12 -28.11
CA SER A 142 -1.64 22.45 -26.70
C SER A 142 -0.41 22.32 -25.80
N ARG A 143 0.76 22.03 -26.38
CA ARG A 143 1.99 21.85 -25.62
C ARG A 143 2.52 23.18 -25.10
N VAL A 144 2.69 23.27 -23.78
CA VAL A 144 3.23 24.46 -23.12
C VAL A 144 4.25 24.04 -22.06
N ALA A 145 5.43 24.65 -22.08
CA ALA A 145 6.38 24.53 -20.98
C ALA A 145 5.91 25.35 -19.78
N THR A 146 5.80 24.73 -18.62
CA THR A 146 5.42 25.43 -17.38
C THR A 146 6.64 26.13 -16.76
N PRO A 147 6.43 27.17 -15.93
CA PRO A 147 7.52 27.80 -15.18
C PRO A 147 8.33 26.83 -14.30
N SER A 148 7.69 25.73 -13.87
CA SER A 148 8.30 24.67 -13.04
C SER A 148 9.11 23.65 -13.84
N GLY A 149 9.21 23.82 -15.17
CA GLY A 149 10.00 22.95 -16.05
C GLY A 149 9.28 21.67 -16.48
N TYR A 150 7.96 21.64 -16.45
CA TYR A 150 7.15 20.55 -16.99
C TYR A 150 6.72 20.85 -18.43
N LEU A 151 6.64 19.83 -19.27
CA LEU A 151 5.85 19.90 -20.50
C LEU A 151 4.40 19.58 -20.13
N SER A 152 3.51 20.55 -20.37
CA SER A 152 2.07 20.40 -20.20
C SER A 152 1.40 20.17 -21.54
N THR A 153 0.50 19.19 -21.61
CA THR A 153 -0.28 18.89 -22.81
C THR A 153 -1.75 18.71 -22.43
N ASP A 154 -2.66 19.46 -23.06
CA ASP A 154 -4.10 19.20 -22.88
C ASP A 154 -4.46 17.81 -23.43
N ILE A 155 -5.13 17.00 -22.60
CA ILE A 155 -5.52 15.62 -22.96
C ILE A 155 -7.04 15.41 -22.97
N GLY A 156 -7.81 16.50 -22.85
CA GLY A 156 -9.26 16.52 -23.04
C GLY A 156 -10.03 16.82 -21.77
N CYS A 157 -11.36 16.82 -21.91
CA CYS A 157 -12.29 17.04 -20.81
C CYS A 157 -13.38 15.97 -20.80
N THR A 158 -13.88 15.63 -19.61
CA THR A 158 -15.05 14.77 -19.43
C THR A 158 -16.33 15.59 -19.40
N ALA A 159 -17.48 14.96 -19.66
CA ALA A 159 -18.77 15.63 -19.54
C ALA A 159 -19.06 16.02 -18.08
N ASP A 160 -18.73 15.12 -17.15
CA ASP A 160 -18.78 15.32 -15.71
C ASP A 160 -17.75 14.42 -15.00
N LEU A 161 -17.75 14.40 -13.67
CA LEU A 161 -16.85 13.60 -12.85
C LEU A 161 -17.50 12.35 -12.26
N ASN A 162 -18.61 11.87 -12.83
CA ASN A 162 -19.22 10.61 -12.40
C ASN A 162 -18.39 9.41 -12.89
N SER A 163 -18.63 8.22 -12.33
CA SER A 163 -17.84 7.02 -12.67
C SER A 163 -17.93 6.67 -14.15
N GLY A 164 -19.09 6.81 -14.79
CA GLY A 164 -19.27 6.48 -16.20
C GLY A 164 -18.50 7.42 -17.14
N SER A 165 -18.54 8.73 -16.88
CA SER A 165 -17.81 9.73 -17.67
C SER A 165 -16.30 9.55 -17.53
N LEU A 166 -15.81 9.36 -16.29
CA LEU A 166 -14.39 9.11 -16.05
C LEU A 166 -13.95 7.76 -16.65
N ASP A 167 -14.74 6.70 -16.48
CA ASP A 167 -14.43 5.39 -17.06
C ASP A 167 -14.36 5.44 -18.59
N SER A 168 -15.29 6.13 -19.24
CA SER A 168 -15.26 6.35 -20.68
C SER A 168 -14.06 7.17 -21.14
N PHE A 169 -13.61 8.13 -20.33
CA PHE A 169 -12.42 8.94 -20.61
C PHE A 169 -11.16 8.07 -20.56
N PHE A 170 -10.97 7.30 -19.49
CA PHE A 170 -9.82 6.41 -19.34
C PHE A 170 -9.84 5.18 -20.27
N ALA A 171 -10.97 4.82 -20.87
CA ALA A 171 -11.04 3.73 -21.83
C ALA A 171 -10.23 4.01 -23.11
N GLY A 172 -10.11 5.28 -23.51
CA GLY A 172 -9.46 5.73 -24.74
C GLY A 172 -7.98 6.06 -24.59
N ARG A 173 -7.32 6.38 -25.72
CA ARG A 173 -6.02 7.05 -25.72
C ARG A 173 -6.24 8.50 -25.30
N LEU A 174 -5.44 9.00 -24.36
CA LEU A 174 -5.60 10.34 -23.80
C LEU A 174 -4.44 11.23 -24.25
N GLY A 175 -4.66 11.94 -25.36
CA GLY A 175 -3.59 12.71 -26.02
C GLY A 175 -2.35 11.84 -26.29
N PRO A 176 -1.17 12.20 -25.76
CA PRO A 176 0.04 11.42 -25.95
C PRO A 176 0.09 10.14 -25.10
N VAL A 177 -0.83 9.90 -24.18
CA VAL A 177 -0.78 8.75 -23.25
C VAL A 177 -1.40 7.51 -23.89
N LEU A 178 -0.61 6.44 -24.03
CA LEU A 178 -1.08 5.14 -24.51
C LEU A 178 -1.63 4.27 -23.38
N GLY A 179 -1.00 4.34 -22.21
CA GLY A 179 -1.37 3.58 -21.02
C GLY A 179 -0.58 4.05 -19.79
N TRP A 180 -1.16 3.83 -18.62
CA TRP A 180 -0.57 4.14 -17.31
C TRP A 180 -1.20 3.27 -16.22
N ASP A 181 -0.59 3.22 -15.04
CA ASP A 181 -1.11 2.50 -13.89
C ASP A 181 -0.94 3.23 -12.55
N TYR A 182 -1.45 2.57 -11.52
CA TYR A 182 -1.29 2.86 -10.10
C TYR A 182 -1.59 4.32 -9.73
N GLN A 183 -2.79 4.77 -10.11
CA GLN A 183 -3.22 6.15 -9.95
C GLN A 183 -3.41 6.55 -8.48
N HIS A 184 -2.92 7.73 -8.12
CA HIS A 184 -3.19 8.40 -6.84
C HIS A 184 -3.76 9.79 -7.09
N VAL A 185 -4.78 10.19 -6.32
CA VAL A 185 -5.50 11.44 -6.53
C VAL A 185 -5.44 12.31 -5.28
N TYR A 186 -4.93 13.53 -5.43
CA TYR A 186 -4.74 14.49 -4.35
C TYR A 186 -5.55 15.76 -4.62
N PRO A 187 -6.38 16.21 -3.66
CA PRO A 187 -7.03 17.52 -3.78
C PRO A 187 -5.99 18.63 -3.65
N LEU A 188 -5.98 19.57 -4.58
CA LEU A 188 -5.12 20.77 -4.53
C LEU A 188 -5.87 22.00 -3.98
N GLY A 189 -7.18 21.88 -3.76
CA GLY A 189 -8.08 22.96 -3.38
C GLY A 189 -9.00 23.39 -4.54
N GLY A 190 -10.20 23.85 -4.20
CA GLY A 190 -11.23 24.17 -5.20
C GLY A 190 -11.65 22.94 -5.99
N ASP A 191 -11.69 23.07 -7.32
CA ASP A 191 -11.98 22.01 -8.30
C ASP A 191 -10.71 21.44 -8.96
N ARG A 192 -9.55 21.62 -8.31
CA ARG A 192 -8.25 21.18 -8.82
C ARG A 192 -7.79 19.90 -8.12
N TYR A 193 -7.35 18.93 -8.91
CA TYR A 193 -6.84 17.66 -8.41
C TYR A 193 -5.56 17.29 -9.14
N LEU A 194 -4.56 16.82 -8.40
CA LEU A 194 -3.39 16.19 -8.97
C LEU A 194 -3.61 14.69 -9.01
N TRP A 195 -3.49 14.12 -10.19
CA TRP A 195 -3.37 12.70 -10.38
C TRP A 195 -1.89 12.38 -10.59
N LEU A 196 -1.35 11.45 -9.82
CA LEU A 196 -0.04 10.88 -10.08
C LEU A 196 -0.21 9.43 -10.50
N PHE A 197 0.53 9.04 -11.52
CA PHE A 197 0.58 7.66 -12.00
C PHE A 197 1.99 7.13 -11.80
N GLN A 198 2.10 5.82 -11.68
CA GLN A 198 3.37 5.12 -11.75
C GLN A 198 3.78 4.99 -13.23
N ASP A 199 3.98 3.77 -13.69
CA ASP A 199 4.52 3.46 -15.00
C ASP A 199 3.60 4.00 -16.10
N THR A 200 4.14 4.82 -17.02
CA THR A 200 3.38 5.49 -18.08
C THR A 200 4.04 5.35 -19.44
N PHE A 201 3.26 5.03 -20.46
CA PHE A 201 3.67 5.00 -21.87
C PHE A 201 3.19 6.26 -22.61
N ILE A 202 4.14 7.07 -23.07
CA ILE A 202 3.93 8.38 -23.70
C ILE A 202 4.43 8.34 -25.14
N ASP A 203 3.54 8.61 -26.10
CA ASP A 203 3.88 8.86 -27.49
C ASP A 203 3.37 10.24 -27.90
N GLN A 204 4.29 11.19 -27.99
CA GLN A 204 3.98 12.55 -28.42
C GLN A 204 3.75 12.63 -29.94
N SER A 205 4.16 11.65 -30.75
CA SER A 205 3.93 11.68 -32.21
C SER A 205 2.48 11.39 -32.59
N GLY A 206 1.74 10.64 -31.75
CA GLY A 206 0.40 10.16 -32.11
C GLY A 206 0.38 8.91 -32.98
N ALA A 207 1.54 8.46 -33.47
CA ALA A 207 1.64 7.35 -34.42
C ALA A 207 1.78 5.97 -33.76
N ALA A 208 2.11 5.90 -32.46
CA ALA A 208 2.27 4.62 -31.78
C ALA A 208 0.94 3.87 -31.68
N THR A 209 0.96 2.61 -32.11
CA THR A 209 -0.15 1.66 -32.02
C THR A 209 0.13 0.54 -31.01
N THR A 210 1.38 0.40 -30.58
CA THR A 210 1.84 -0.57 -29.55
C THR A 210 2.58 0.16 -28.44
N LEU A 211 2.66 -0.43 -27.24
CA LEU A 211 3.38 0.18 -26.11
C LEU A 211 4.88 0.35 -26.40
N GLY A 212 5.45 -0.54 -27.21
CA GLY A 212 6.86 -0.50 -27.60
C GLY A 212 7.31 0.64 -28.48
N GLN A 213 6.36 1.34 -29.08
CA GLN A 213 6.61 2.52 -29.90
C GLN A 213 6.53 3.81 -29.07
N ALA A 214 6.13 3.73 -27.81
CA ALA A 214 6.06 4.85 -26.90
C ALA A 214 7.31 4.94 -26.02
N SER A 215 7.58 6.15 -25.53
CA SER A 215 8.52 6.34 -24.42
C SER A 215 7.90 5.84 -23.13
N PHE A 216 8.74 5.31 -22.24
CA PHE A 216 8.32 4.78 -20.96
C PHE A 216 8.95 5.60 -19.82
N VAL A 217 8.13 6.05 -18.88
CA VAL A 217 8.57 6.80 -17.69
C VAL A 217 7.93 6.20 -16.44
N HIS A 218 8.64 6.24 -15.31
CA HIS A 218 8.21 5.56 -14.08
C HIS A 218 7.19 6.34 -13.24
N ASN A 219 7.02 7.64 -13.49
CA ASN A 219 5.90 8.39 -12.95
C ASN A 219 5.51 9.57 -13.84
N THR A 220 4.22 9.89 -13.87
CA THR A 220 3.70 11.11 -14.51
C THR A 220 2.68 11.78 -13.63
N ALA A 221 2.39 13.05 -13.95
CA ALA A 221 1.31 13.80 -13.35
C ALA A 221 0.23 14.11 -14.38
N MET A 222 -1.02 14.16 -13.93
CA MET A 222 -2.13 14.74 -14.67
C MET A 222 -2.83 15.75 -13.77
N LEU A 223 -2.84 17.01 -14.20
CA LEU A 223 -3.55 18.07 -13.50
C LEU A 223 -4.99 18.11 -14.03
N GLN A 224 -5.95 17.92 -13.13
CA GLN A 224 -7.36 18.13 -13.37
C GLN A 224 -7.77 19.51 -12.87
N GLU A 225 -8.48 20.27 -13.70
CA GLU A 225 -9.16 21.52 -13.31
C GLU A 225 -10.61 21.44 -13.79
N GLY A 226 -11.55 21.35 -12.84
CA GLY A 226 -12.93 21.02 -13.13
C GLY A 226 -13.04 19.64 -13.76
N ASN A 227 -13.51 19.59 -15.01
CA ASN A 227 -13.64 18.38 -15.82
C ASN A 227 -12.58 18.26 -16.92
N CYS A 228 -11.56 19.14 -16.94
CA CYS A 228 -10.51 19.14 -17.97
C CYS A 228 -9.17 18.69 -17.41
N PHE A 229 -8.37 18.03 -18.25
CA PHE A 229 -7.17 17.33 -17.84
C PHE A 229 -5.97 17.73 -18.69
N ARG A 230 -4.81 17.87 -18.04
CA ARG A 230 -3.51 18.08 -18.69
C ARG A 230 -2.49 17.07 -18.21
N LEU A 231 -1.79 16.43 -19.13
CA LEU A 231 -0.60 15.65 -18.80
C LEU A 231 0.55 16.58 -18.43
N LEU A 232 1.35 16.19 -17.43
CA LEU A 232 2.56 16.86 -16.99
C LEU A 232 3.69 15.84 -16.85
N HIS A 233 4.81 16.10 -17.51
CA HIS A 233 6.05 15.34 -17.37
C HIS A 233 7.26 16.25 -17.56
N ARG A 234 8.45 15.82 -17.16
CA ARG A 234 9.70 16.57 -17.43
C ARG A 234 10.26 16.21 -18.81
N GLY A 235 11.37 16.84 -19.19
CA GLY A 235 12.04 16.57 -20.46
C GLY A 235 11.37 17.26 -21.64
N SER A 236 11.44 16.64 -22.81
CA SER A 236 10.86 17.17 -24.06
C SER A 236 9.80 16.22 -24.62
N ALA A 237 9.15 16.61 -25.71
CA ALA A 237 8.19 15.75 -26.38
C ALA A 237 8.84 14.44 -26.89
N ASP A 238 10.06 14.53 -27.43
CA ASP A 238 10.78 13.37 -27.99
C ASP A 238 11.52 12.55 -26.93
N ARG A 239 11.70 13.10 -25.73
CA ARG A 239 12.37 12.45 -24.61
C ARG A 239 11.67 12.84 -23.31
N PRO A 240 10.47 12.30 -23.05
CA PRO A 240 9.78 12.54 -21.79
C PRO A 240 10.60 11.93 -20.65
N LEU A 241 10.57 12.60 -19.51
CA LEU A 241 11.20 12.17 -18.26
C LEU A 241 10.14 12.18 -17.16
N ALA A 242 10.39 11.42 -16.09
CA ALA A 242 9.46 11.32 -14.98
C ALA A 242 9.10 12.69 -14.37
N PHE A 243 7.89 12.82 -13.82
CA PHE A 243 7.46 14.02 -13.13
C PHE A 243 8.35 14.34 -11.92
N GLU A 244 8.61 13.33 -11.09
CA GLU A 244 9.55 13.39 -9.96
C GLU A 244 10.66 12.34 -10.13
N PRO A 245 11.87 12.75 -10.53
CA PRO A 245 13.03 11.86 -10.61
C PRO A 245 13.71 11.65 -9.23
N GLY A 246 13.19 12.30 -8.19
CA GLY A 246 13.73 12.27 -6.84
C GLY A 246 15.15 12.79 -6.75
N SER A 247 16.01 12.04 -6.07
CA SER A 247 17.44 12.34 -5.91
C SER A 247 18.34 11.72 -6.99
N GLY A 248 17.77 11.11 -8.04
CA GLY A 248 18.51 10.46 -9.11
C GLY A 248 17.82 9.18 -9.57
N GLU A 249 17.05 9.29 -10.65
CA GLU A 249 16.43 8.16 -11.35
C GLU A 249 17.42 7.54 -12.33
N THR A 250 17.38 6.21 -12.43
CA THR A 250 18.12 5.40 -13.39
C THR A 250 17.22 4.29 -13.92
N SER A 251 17.70 3.52 -14.90
CA SER A 251 16.98 2.33 -15.37
C SER A 251 16.87 1.19 -14.34
N SER A 252 17.55 1.29 -13.20
CA SER A 252 17.54 0.29 -12.12
C SER A 252 17.02 0.83 -10.79
N ALA A 253 16.75 2.13 -10.69
CA ALA A 253 16.18 2.75 -9.50
C ALA A 253 15.29 3.96 -9.87
N TRP A 254 14.06 3.98 -9.39
CA TRP A 254 13.07 5.01 -9.71
C TRP A 254 12.16 5.30 -8.53
N PHE A 255 11.26 6.28 -8.68
CA PHE A 255 10.32 6.68 -7.65
C PHE A 255 8.88 6.48 -8.10
N TRP A 256 8.08 5.85 -7.25
CA TRP A 256 6.65 5.68 -7.43
C TRP A 256 5.87 6.50 -6.41
N PRO A 257 4.81 7.24 -6.84
CA PRO A 257 3.97 8.02 -5.93
C PRO A 257 3.13 7.12 -5.03
N MET A 258 2.94 7.53 -3.78
CA MET A 258 2.16 6.83 -2.75
C MET A 258 1.07 7.76 -2.18
N GLY A 259 0.83 7.80 -0.87
CA GLY A 259 -0.10 8.74 -0.25
C GLY A 259 0.38 10.20 -0.30
N GLY A 260 -0.52 11.15 -0.09
CA GLY A 260 -0.19 12.58 -0.09
C GLY A 260 -1.39 13.43 0.28
N GLU A 261 -1.14 14.64 0.78
CA GLU A 261 -2.16 15.62 1.19
C GLU A 261 -1.62 17.05 1.08
N VAL A 262 -2.53 18.02 1.02
CA VAL A 262 -2.19 19.44 1.13
C VAL A 262 -2.37 19.91 2.57
N HIS A 263 -1.33 20.50 3.14
CA HIS A 263 -1.34 21.13 4.46
C HIS A 263 -0.60 22.46 4.41
N ASP A 264 -1.12 23.48 5.09
CA ASP A 264 -0.52 24.82 5.16
C ASP A 264 -0.14 25.43 3.80
N GLY A 265 -0.95 25.14 2.77
CA GLY A 265 -0.73 25.63 1.40
C GLY A 265 0.37 24.90 0.63
N LEU A 266 0.89 23.79 1.15
CA LEU A 266 1.91 22.95 0.50
C LEU A 266 1.34 21.57 0.21
N LEU A 267 1.63 21.03 -0.97
CA LEU A 267 1.36 19.63 -1.30
C LEU A 267 2.53 18.78 -0.81
N HIS A 268 2.24 17.77 0.00
CA HIS A 268 3.19 16.73 0.40
C HIS A 268 2.80 15.40 -0.20
N VAL A 269 3.73 14.74 -0.90
CA VAL A 269 3.52 13.42 -1.50
C VAL A 269 4.63 12.49 -1.01
N TYR A 270 4.23 11.31 -0.54
CA TYR A 270 5.15 10.22 -0.25
C TYR A 270 5.52 9.52 -1.55
N TRP A 271 6.79 9.20 -1.68
CA TRP A 271 7.36 8.47 -2.80
C TRP A 271 8.10 7.26 -2.26
N VAL A 272 7.99 6.13 -2.95
CA VAL A 272 8.80 4.95 -2.65
C VAL A 272 9.88 4.80 -3.71
N LYS A 273 11.11 4.60 -3.27
CA LYS A 273 12.24 4.28 -4.15
C LYS A 273 12.21 2.79 -4.44
N MET A 274 12.00 2.46 -5.71
CA MET A 274 12.01 1.10 -6.21
C MET A 274 13.38 0.77 -6.78
N VAL A 275 13.79 -0.50 -6.66
CA VAL A 275 15.01 -1.00 -7.27
C VAL A 275 14.71 -2.27 -8.07
N LYS A 276 15.22 -2.34 -9.30
CA LYS A 276 15.15 -3.55 -10.15
C LYS A 276 16.02 -4.65 -9.56
N ASP A 277 15.44 -5.83 -9.38
CA ASP A 277 16.17 -7.03 -8.98
C ASP A 277 17.02 -7.58 -10.13
N ALA A 278 18.05 -8.36 -9.80
CA ALA A 278 18.95 -8.93 -10.79
C ALA A 278 18.26 -9.92 -11.75
N ALA A 279 17.19 -10.55 -11.30
CA ALA A 279 16.38 -11.47 -12.09
C ALA A 279 14.90 -11.17 -11.88
N ASP A 280 14.11 -11.33 -12.95
CA ASP A 280 12.66 -11.32 -12.84
C ASP A 280 12.17 -12.64 -12.24
N PRO A 281 11.23 -12.59 -11.28
CA PRO A 281 10.61 -13.78 -10.74
C PRO A 281 9.81 -14.49 -11.83
N THR A 282 9.72 -15.81 -11.72
CA THR A 282 8.79 -16.58 -12.55
C THR A 282 7.38 -16.44 -11.99
N PRO A 283 6.36 -16.33 -12.83
CA PRO A 283 4.99 -16.43 -12.36
C PRO A 283 4.77 -17.68 -11.48
N PRO A 284 3.97 -17.59 -10.40
CA PRO A 284 3.18 -16.44 -9.96
C PRO A 284 3.92 -15.50 -8.98
N ASP A 285 5.25 -15.52 -8.90
CA ASP A 285 6.03 -14.85 -7.84
C ASP A 285 6.17 -13.32 -8.02
N GLY A 286 5.40 -12.72 -8.92
CA GLY A 286 5.20 -11.27 -8.99
C GLY A 286 6.15 -10.53 -9.92
N LEU A 287 6.74 -9.43 -9.42
CA LEU A 287 7.46 -8.44 -10.22
C LEU A 287 8.94 -8.38 -9.85
N GLY A 288 9.84 -8.13 -10.80
CA GLY A 288 11.30 -8.15 -10.57
C GLY A 288 11.86 -6.87 -9.97
N TRP A 289 11.19 -6.29 -8.98
CA TRP A 289 11.63 -5.09 -8.27
C TRP A 289 11.01 -5.03 -6.88
N HIS A 290 11.64 -4.27 -5.99
CA HIS A 290 11.17 -4.11 -4.61
C HIS A 290 11.38 -2.68 -4.10
N PRO A 291 10.59 -2.24 -3.12
CA PRO A 291 10.81 -0.97 -2.44
C PRO A 291 12.06 -1.02 -1.56
N THR A 292 12.80 0.09 -1.47
CA THR A 292 14.03 0.17 -0.65
C THR A 292 14.02 1.32 0.35
N GLU A 293 13.40 2.44 -0.01
CA GLU A 293 13.32 3.62 0.85
C GLU A 293 12.02 4.41 0.63
N THR A 294 11.55 5.11 1.66
CA THR A 294 10.44 6.07 1.58
C THR A 294 10.93 7.50 1.67
N TRP A 295 10.39 8.36 0.80
CA TRP A 295 10.75 9.76 0.62
C TRP A 295 9.51 10.64 0.68
N ILE A 296 9.69 11.92 0.97
CA ILE A 296 8.65 12.94 0.93
C ILE A 296 9.08 14.06 -0.02
N GLY A 297 8.24 14.31 -1.02
CA GLY A 297 8.34 15.47 -1.89
C GLY A 297 7.37 16.55 -1.41
N THR A 298 7.84 17.80 -1.36
CA THR A 298 7.00 18.97 -1.07
C THR A 298 6.93 19.85 -2.31
N TYR A 299 5.72 20.26 -2.68
CA TYR A 299 5.43 21.01 -3.89
C TYR A 299 4.54 22.21 -3.60
N ASP A 300 4.72 23.27 -4.39
CA ASP A 300 3.72 24.33 -4.48
C ASP A 300 2.47 23.80 -5.21
N PRO A 301 1.26 23.81 -4.62
CA PRO A 301 0.08 23.20 -5.22
C PRO A 301 -0.48 23.97 -6.42
N ASN A 302 -0.02 25.20 -6.68
CA ASN A 302 -0.48 25.99 -7.82
C ASN A 302 0.34 25.69 -9.07
N THR A 303 1.66 25.69 -8.91
CA THR A 303 2.66 25.57 -9.98
C THR A 303 3.25 24.17 -10.08
N LEU A 304 3.05 23.34 -9.06
CA LEU A 304 3.67 22.03 -8.85
C LEU A 304 5.20 22.10 -8.80
N ALA A 305 5.78 23.28 -8.58
CA ALA A 305 7.22 23.41 -8.40
C ALA A 305 7.66 22.60 -7.18
N ARG A 306 8.68 21.74 -7.36
CA ARG A 306 9.32 21.01 -6.26
C ARG A 306 10.06 21.98 -5.35
N LEU A 307 9.65 22.03 -4.10
CA LEU A 307 10.24 22.86 -3.05
C LEU A 307 11.25 22.08 -2.21
N ASP A 308 11.00 20.78 -2.02
CA ASP A 308 11.84 19.91 -1.22
C ASP A 308 11.66 18.44 -1.64
N PHE A 309 12.69 17.63 -1.45
CA PHE A 309 12.65 16.18 -1.66
C PHE A 309 13.69 15.49 -0.78
N ARG A 310 13.24 14.73 0.23
CA ARG A 310 14.12 14.10 1.23
C ARG A 310 13.56 12.77 1.72
N ALA A 311 14.42 11.97 2.34
CA ALA A 311 13.99 10.75 3.02
C ALA A 311 12.93 11.09 4.09
N ALA A 312 11.91 10.24 4.22
CA ALA A 312 10.90 10.37 5.26
C ALA A 312 11.50 10.15 6.65
N ALA A 313 10.84 10.64 7.71
CA ALA A 313 11.34 10.53 9.10
C ALA A 313 11.61 9.06 9.50
N ASN A 314 10.76 8.15 9.02
CA ASN A 314 11.07 6.72 8.94
C ASN A 314 11.05 6.30 7.48
N SER A 315 12.23 6.22 6.89
CA SER A 315 12.41 5.93 5.46
C SER A 315 12.49 4.43 5.15
N ARG A 316 12.24 3.54 6.11
CA ARG A 316 12.28 2.07 5.90
C ARG A 316 11.04 1.59 5.14
N VAL A 317 11.10 0.33 4.67
CA VAL A 317 10.06 -0.25 3.77
C VAL A 317 9.31 -1.45 4.33
N ALA A 318 9.61 -1.85 5.57
CA ALA A 318 8.91 -2.94 6.26
C ALA A 318 8.31 -2.40 7.57
N PRO A 319 7.21 -1.62 7.51
CA PRO A 319 6.44 -1.21 6.32
C PRO A 319 6.90 0.15 5.73
N ILE A 320 6.44 0.48 4.51
CA ILE A 320 6.46 1.84 3.96
C ILE A 320 5.37 2.71 4.58
N TYR A 321 5.68 3.45 5.64
CA TYR A 321 4.75 4.43 6.20
C TYR A 321 4.52 5.58 5.22
N GLY A 322 3.28 5.71 4.77
CA GLY A 322 2.87 6.67 3.75
C GLY A 322 2.40 6.04 2.44
N TYR A 323 2.22 4.70 2.41
CA TYR A 323 1.52 4.00 1.34
C TYR A 323 0.14 4.64 1.05
N GLY A 324 -0.59 4.99 2.11
CA GLY A 324 -1.78 5.84 2.07
C GLY A 324 -1.71 6.91 3.16
N LEU A 325 -2.30 8.08 2.89
CA LEU A 325 -2.37 9.19 3.84
C LEU A 325 -3.81 9.69 3.94
N ALA A 326 -4.23 10.00 5.18
CA ALA A 326 -5.44 10.74 5.43
C ALA A 326 -5.39 11.44 6.79
N SER A 327 -5.97 12.63 6.88
CA SER A 327 -6.05 13.40 8.11
C SER A 327 -7.45 13.42 8.72
N ASP A 328 -7.51 13.41 10.05
CA ASP A 328 -8.69 13.85 10.81
C ASP A 328 -8.51 15.30 11.30
N ALA A 329 -9.31 15.71 12.29
CA ALA A 329 -9.21 17.06 12.87
C ALA A 329 -7.87 17.35 13.57
N THR A 330 -7.17 16.32 14.03
CA THR A 330 -6.06 16.40 15.00
C THR A 330 -4.74 15.83 14.47
N HIS A 331 -4.79 14.79 13.65
CA HIS A 331 -3.61 14.07 13.18
C HIS A 331 -3.67 13.81 11.68
N THR A 332 -2.49 13.64 11.09
CA THR A 332 -2.31 13.00 9.79
C THR A 332 -1.84 11.58 10.03
N TYR A 333 -2.55 10.61 9.47
CA TYR A 333 -2.25 9.19 9.62
C TYR A 333 -1.55 8.66 8.37
N LEU A 334 -0.49 7.90 8.60
CA LEU A 334 0.33 7.26 7.58
C LEU A 334 0.05 5.76 7.63
N PHE A 335 -0.74 5.27 6.69
CA PHE A 335 -0.98 3.84 6.52
C PHE A 335 0.27 3.22 5.91
N GLY A 336 0.71 2.10 6.51
CA GLY A 336 1.90 1.37 6.10
C GLY A 336 1.55 0.00 5.52
N ASN A 337 2.18 -0.36 4.43
CA ASN A 337 2.17 -1.71 3.84
C ASN A 337 3.63 -2.06 3.49
N SER A 338 4.03 -3.31 3.28
CA SER A 338 5.39 -3.57 2.78
C SER A 338 5.54 -3.18 1.31
N PHE A 339 4.44 -3.29 0.55
CA PHE A 339 4.39 -3.14 -0.89
C PHE A 339 5.45 -4.00 -1.61
N GLU A 340 5.75 -5.17 -1.03
CA GLU A 340 6.61 -6.18 -1.63
C GLU A 340 5.80 -6.94 -2.69
N GLN A 341 6.15 -6.72 -3.95
CA GLN A 341 5.50 -7.35 -5.09
C GLN A 341 6.37 -8.42 -5.73
N ASN A 342 7.60 -8.61 -5.26
CA ASN A 342 8.48 -9.71 -5.64
C ASN A 342 8.41 -10.82 -4.58
N LEU A 343 7.41 -11.68 -4.70
CA LEU A 343 7.14 -12.75 -3.71
C LEU A 343 8.27 -13.79 -3.68
N ALA A 344 9.12 -13.87 -4.70
CA ALA A 344 10.30 -14.74 -4.65
C ALA A 344 11.27 -14.36 -3.52
N ARG A 345 11.31 -13.07 -3.14
CA ARG A 345 12.07 -12.57 -1.98
C ARG A 345 11.48 -13.04 -0.65
N GLU A 346 10.22 -13.47 -0.67
CA GLU A 346 9.48 -14.00 0.48
C GLU A 346 9.28 -15.53 0.38
N GLY A 347 10.07 -16.22 -0.45
CA GLY A 347 10.00 -17.68 -0.60
C GLY A 347 9.01 -18.19 -1.66
N GLY A 348 8.51 -17.29 -2.51
CA GLY A 348 7.57 -17.55 -3.60
C GLY A 348 6.12 -17.46 -3.15
N TYR A 349 5.20 -17.34 -4.11
CA TYR A 349 3.77 -17.12 -3.91
C TYR A 349 3.12 -18.09 -2.91
N PHE A 350 3.57 -19.35 -2.87
CA PHE A 350 3.01 -20.39 -1.99
C PHE A 350 3.47 -20.27 -0.53
N ASN A 351 4.41 -19.37 -0.20
CA ASN A 351 4.88 -19.13 1.16
C ASN A 351 4.10 -18.01 1.89
N GLY A 352 2.81 -17.84 1.55
CA GLY A 352 1.94 -16.85 2.17
C GLY A 352 1.45 -17.22 3.58
N PRO A 353 0.80 -16.29 4.30
CA PRO A 353 0.50 -14.92 3.87
C PRO A 353 1.76 -14.03 3.83
N HIS A 354 1.86 -13.25 2.76
CA HIS A 354 3.02 -12.40 2.46
C HIS A 354 3.03 -11.11 3.28
N SER A 355 4.17 -10.41 3.34
CA SER A 355 4.28 -9.20 4.16
C SER A 355 3.32 -8.09 3.70
N GLY A 356 2.99 -8.07 2.40
CA GLY A 356 2.02 -7.15 1.79
C GLY A 356 0.58 -7.32 2.28
N THR A 357 0.28 -8.36 3.06
CA THR A 357 -1.03 -8.58 3.67
C THR A 357 -1.25 -7.78 4.95
N ARG A 358 -0.20 -7.17 5.52
CA ARG A 358 -0.22 -6.47 6.80
C ARG A 358 -0.30 -4.95 6.60
N MET A 359 -1.30 -4.34 7.22
CA MET A 359 -1.44 -2.89 7.30
C MET A 359 -1.00 -2.40 8.67
N TYR A 360 -0.07 -1.45 8.67
CA TYR A 360 0.43 -0.75 9.84
C TYR A 360 -0.08 0.69 9.84
N LEU A 361 0.07 1.37 10.97
CA LEU A 361 -0.37 2.75 11.12
C LEU A 361 0.65 3.55 11.93
N ALA A 362 1.03 4.70 11.38
CA ALA A 362 1.71 5.74 12.12
C ALA A 362 0.89 7.04 12.07
N ARG A 363 1.25 8.02 12.89
CA ARG A 363 0.65 9.35 12.85
C ARG A 363 1.66 10.44 13.19
N VAL A 364 1.31 11.65 12.79
CA VAL A 364 1.92 12.91 13.20
C VAL A 364 0.82 13.90 13.59
N PRO A 365 1.11 14.95 14.37
CA PRO A 365 0.19 16.09 14.46
C PRO A 365 -0.20 16.55 13.05
N ARG A 366 -1.47 16.91 12.86
CA ARG A 366 -2.02 17.20 11.52
C ARG A 366 -1.11 18.15 10.72
N GLY A 367 -0.75 17.72 9.52
CA GLY A 367 0.08 18.47 8.57
C GLY A 367 1.58 18.46 8.86
N GLN A 368 2.02 18.00 10.04
CA GLN A 368 3.43 17.98 10.41
C GLN A 368 4.16 16.72 9.90
N LEU A 369 4.09 16.46 8.59
CA LEU A 369 4.59 15.23 7.95
C LEU A 369 6.11 15.01 8.07
N LEU A 370 6.86 16.04 8.45
CA LEU A 370 8.31 15.94 8.72
C LEU A 370 8.63 15.70 10.20
N ALA A 371 7.63 15.67 11.08
CA ALA A 371 7.83 15.39 12.51
C ALA A 371 8.17 13.90 12.73
N PRO A 372 8.80 13.55 13.86
CA PRO A 372 8.91 12.16 14.30
C PRO A 372 7.52 11.51 14.40
N TYR A 373 7.42 10.28 13.94
CA TYR A 373 6.16 9.54 13.93
C TYR A 373 5.87 8.91 15.29
N GLU A 374 4.58 8.80 15.61
CA GLU A 374 4.08 7.84 16.59
C GLU A 374 3.52 6.62 15.86
N TYR A 375 3.88 5.42 16.29
CA TYR A 375 3.50 4.15 15.69
C TYR A 375 2.42 3.47 16.52
N ARG A 376 1.42 2.91 15.85
CA ARG A 376 0.35 2.17 16.51
C ARG A 376 0.90 0.87 17.08
N THR A 377 0.67 0.66 18.38
CA THR A 377 0.91 -0.61 19.09
C THR A 377 -0.42 -1.35 19.28
N ALA A 378 -0.39 -2.52 19.93
CA ALA A 378 -1.60 -3.30 20.23
C ALA A 378 -2.68 -2.48 20.99
N ASP A 379 -2.26 -1.63 21.93
CA ASP A 379 -3.14 -0.90 22.84
C ASP A 379 -2.90 0.62 22.88
N GLY A 380 -1.84 1.13 22.24
CA GLY A 380 -1.45 2.54 22.34
C GLY A 380 -0.65 3.07 21.15
N TRP A 381 0.18 4.06 21.45
CA TRP A 381 1.08 4.73 20.51
C TRP A 381 2.49 4.75 21.11
N SER A 382 3.51 4.51 20.29
CA SER A 382 4.90 4.51 20.71
C SER A 382 5.73 5.35 19.76
N ALA A 383 6.78 6.00 20.24
CA ALA A 383 7.80 6.62 19.39
C ALA A 383 8.79 5.58 18.80
N ASP A 384 8.81 4.36 19.34
CA ASP A 384 9.66 3.28 18.86
C ASP A 384 8.99 2.52 17.69
N PRO A 385 9.54 2.57 16.47
CA PRO A 385 8.99 1.84 15.33
C PRO A 385 9.00 0.32 15.52
N ALA A 386 9.90 -0.23 16.34
CA ALA A 386 9.97 -1.67 16.59
C ALA A 386 8.80 -2.19 17.44
N ALA A 387 8.09 -1.30 18.13
CA ALA A 387 6.89 -1.64 18.91
C ALA A 387 5.61 -1.64 18.05
N SER A 388 5.70 -1.34 16.76
CA SER A 388 4.53 -1.24 15.89
C SER A 388 3.92 -2.60 15.59
N GLU A 389 2.59 -2.67 15.65
CA GLU A 389 1.80 -3.85 15.31
C GLU A 389 0.88 -3.55 14.12
N PRO A 390 0.57 -4.53 13.27
CA PRO A 390 -0.38 -4.33 12.19
C PRO A 390 -1.79 -4.07 12.75
N ILE A 391 -2.45 -3.03 12.25
CA ILE A 391 -3.86 -2.72 12.55
C ILE A 391 -4.82 -3.70 11.85
N LEU A 392 -4.34 -4.36 10.79
CA LEU A 392 -5.10 -5.34 10.03
C LEU A 392 -4.15 -6.29 9.30
N GLN A 393 -4.49 -7.59 9.24
CA GLN A 393 -3.86 -8.55 8.34
C GLN A 393 -4.94 -9.39 7.68
N ARG A 394 -4.99 -9.41 6.34
CA ARG A 394 -5.99 -10.16 5.56
C ARG A 394 -5.39 -10.66 4.23
N HIS A 395 -6.03 -11.68 3.67
CA HIS A 395 -5.73 -12.25 2.35
C HIS A 395 -4.38 -12.98 2.28
N TRP A 396 -3.89 -13.25 1.07
CA TRP A 396 -2.78 -14.17 0.81
C TRP A 396 -1.52 -13.46 0.30
N ALA A 397 -1.64 -12.67 -0.78
CA ALA A 397 -0.52 -12.03 -1.47
C ALA A 397 -0.35 -10.57 -1.07
N GLU A 398 -1.43 -9.80 -1.10
CA GLU A 398 -1.37 -8.36 -0.85
C GLU A 398 -2.71 -7.86 -0.30
N PHE A 399 -2.66 -6.85 0.55
CA PHE A 399 -3.83 -6.06 0.93
C PHE A 399 -3.54 -4.57 0.74
N PRO A 400 -3.65 -4.06 -0.51
CA PRO A 400 -3.34 -2.68 -0.88
C PRO A 400 -4.46 -1.71 -0.43
N MET A 401 -4.69 -1.64 0.87
CA MET A 401 -5.76 -0.85 1.48
C MET A 401 -5.52 0.65 1.30
N GLN A 402 -6.42 1.32 0.58
CA GLN A 402 -6.40 2.77 0.36
C GLN A 402 -7.45 3.45 1.23
N ALA A 403 -7.03 3.87 2.44
CA ALA A 403 -7.90 4.51 3.42
C ALA A 403 -8.05 6.02 3.21
N ARG A 404 -9.24 6.57 3.48
CA ARG A 404 -9.54 7.99 3.56
C ARG A 404 -10.49 8.30 4.71
N TYR A 405 -10.39 9.51 5.23
CA TYR A 405 -11.38 10.07 6.15
C TYR A 405 -12.37 10.93 5.36
N MET A 406 -13.64 10.56 5.36
CA MET A 406 -14.70 11.25 4.61
C MET A 406 -15.97 11.29 5.44
N ASP A 407 -16.61 12.45 5.48
CA ASP A 407 -17.91 12.65 6.14
C ASP A 407 -18.00 12.12 7.59
N GLY A 408 -16.91 12.24 8.34
CA GLY A 408 -16.85 11.84 9.75
C GLY A 408 -16.47 10.37 9.98
N GLN A 409 -16.19 9.61 8.91
CA GLN A 409 -15.94 8.17 8.96
C GLN A 409 -14.67 7.79 8.19
N TRP A 410 -14.01 6.74 8.63
CA TRP A 410 -12.92 6.12 7.88
C TRP A 410 -13.48 5.11 6.90
N VAL A 411 -13.06 5.22 5.65
CA VAL A 411 -13.42 4.32 4.57
C VAL A 411 -12.15 3.87 3.87
N ALA A 412 -12.06 2.60 3.53
CA ALA A 412 -10.98 2.08 2.73
C ALA A 412 -11.51 1.18 1.62
N VAL A 413 -10.74 1.12 0.54
CA VAL A 413 -10.99 0.20 -0.57
C VAL A 413 -9.72 -0.58 -0.85
N ALA A 414 -9.88 -1.81 -1.34
CA ALA A 414 -8.76 -2.63 -1.78
C ALA A 414 -9.17 -3.53 -2.95
N THR A 415 -8.23 -3.79 -3.85
CA THR A 415 -8.27 -5.01 -4.66
C THR A 415 -7.69 -6.14 -3.81
N ILE A 416 -8.51 -7.13 -3.47
CA ILE A 416 -8.09 -8.28 -2.66
C ILE A 416 -6.99 -9.03 -3.40
N ASP A 417 -5.89 -9.35 -2.71
CA ASP A 417 -4.70 -9.98 -3.30
C ASP A 417 -4.08 -9.18 -4.45
N GLY A 418 -4.32 -7.87 -4.51
CA GLY A 418 -3.63 -6.97 -5.43
C GLY A 418 -3.65 -7.46 -6.88
N TYR A 419 -2.46 -7.65 -7.45
CA TYR A 419 -2.26 -8.14 -8.82
C TYR A 419 -2.80 -9.57 -9.06
N TRP A 420 -2.87 -10.38 -8.00
CA TRP A 420 -3.16 -11.81 -8.06
C TRP A 420 -4.64 -12.15 -7.93
N GLY A 421 -5.43 -11.27 -7.32
CA GLY A 421 -6.85 -11.49 -7.10
C GLY A 421 -7.75 -10.87 -8.17
N ASP A 422 -9.04 -11.21 -8.05
CA ASP A 422 -10.13 -10.72 -8.89
C ASP A 422 -11.33 -10.28 -8.03
N TRP A 423 -11.05 -9.83 -6.80
CA TRP A 423 -12.05 -9.36 -5.85
C TRP A 423 -11.75 -7.94 -5.36
N TYR A 424 -12.80 -7.30 -4.91
CA TYR A 424 -12.80 -5.96 -4.35
C TYR A 424 -13.40 -6.00 -2.95
N SER A 425 -12.82 -5.23 -2.02
CA SER A 425 -13.41 -4.96 -0.72
C SER A 425 -13.58 -3.47 -0.47
N MET A 426 -14.64 -3.13 0.26
CA MET A 426 -14.84 -1.85 0.91
C MET A 426 -14.97 -2.07 2.41
N ASP A 427 -14.13 -1.35 3.15
CA ASP A 427 -14.07 -1.40 4.60
C ASP A 427 -14.40 -0.04 5.21
N VAL A 428 -14.99 -0.07 6.39
CA VAL A 428 -15.31 1.13 7.16
C VAL A 428 -14.88 1.00 8.61
N ALA A 429 -14.49 2.12 9.20
CA ALA A 429 -14.14 2.20 10.62
C ALA A 429 -14.52 3.55 11.20
N ARG A 430 -14.69 3.58 12.53
CA ARG A 430 -14.86 4.83 13.29
C ARG A 430 -13.52 5.53 13.50
N ASP A 431 -12.47 4.75 13.73
CA ASP A 431 -11.12 5.21 14.03
C ASP A 431 -10.15 4.65 12.97
N PRO A 432 -9.02 5.31 12.68
CA PRO A 432 -8.11 4.87 11.61
C PRO A 432 -7.40 3.55 11.94
N TRP A 433 -7.32 3.18 13.23
CA TRP A 433 -6.82 1.89 13.69
C TRP A 433 -7.91 0.81 13.81
N GLY A 434 -9.14 1.10 13.38
CA GLY A 434 -10.25 0.16 13.40
C GLY A 434 -11.06 0.15 14.71
N PRO A 435 -11.92 -0.87 14.92
CA PRO A 435 -12.05 -2.07 14.09
C PRO A 435 -12.58 -1.75 12.69
N TRP A 436 -11.91 -2.31 11.67
CA TRP A 436 -12.32 -2.20 10.27
C TRP A 436 -13.32 -3.29 9.91
N THR A 437 -14.48 -2.90 9.41
CA THR A 437 -15.57 -3.79 9.03
C THR A 437 -15.77 -3.78 7.53
N THR A 438 -15.71 -4.95 6.90
CA THR A 438 -16.03 -5.11 5.47
C THR A 438 -17.54 -5.00 5.29
N ILE A 439 -17.95 -4.03 4.48
CA ILE A 439 -19.37 -3.76 4.19
C ILE A 439 -19.74 -4.07 2.74
N GLU A 440 -18.75 -4.19 1.86
CA GLU A 440 -18.91 -4.69 0.50
C GLU A 440 -17.73 -5.59 0.18
N GLU A 441 -18.02 -6.78 -0.34
CA GLU A 441 -17.03 -7.66 -0.95
C GLU A 441 -17.68 -8.31 -2.18
N ARG A 442 -17.02 -8.21 -3.33
CA ARG A 442 -17.55 -8.77 -4.59
C ARG A 442 -16.46 -9.02 -5.62
N PRO A 443 -16.74 -9.85 -6.64
CA PRO A 443 -15.87 -9.96 -7.79
C PRO A 443 -15.64 -8.61 -8.47
N LEU A 444 -14.40 -8.38 -8.87
CA LEU A 444 -13.96 -7.23 -9.62
C LEU A 444 -13.48 -7.68 -10.99
N GLN A 445 -14.36 -7.53 -11.99
CA GLN A 445 -14.02 -7.88 -13.36
C GLN A 445 -13.16 -6.78 -13.98
N PRO A 446 -12.11 -7.14 -14.75
CA PRO A 446 -11.39 -6.18 -15.55
C PRO A 446 -12.31 -5.54 -16.60
N ARG A 447 -11.86 -4.44 -17.21
CA ARG A 447 -12.60 -3.76 -18.28
C ARG A 447 -13.01 -4.75 -19.37
N GLY A 448 -14.30 -4.79 -19.68
CA GLY A 448 -14.87 -5.70 -20.68
C GLY A 448 -14.96 -7.17 -20.25
N ALA A 449 -14.70 -7.48 -18.98
CA ALA A 449 -14.58 -8.86 -18.46
C ALA A 449 -13.58 -9.71 -19.26
N ASP A 450 -12.52 -9.07 -19.76
CA ASP A 450 -11.49 -9.71 -20.55
C ASP A 450 -10.61 -10.61 -19.66
N PRO A 451 -10.61 -11.94 -19.86
CA PRO A 451 -9.86 -12.87 -19.00
C PRO A 451 -8.34 -12.70 -19.13
N LEU A 452 -7.85 -12.06 -20.20
CA LEU A 452 -6.44 -11.73 -20.39
C LEU A 452 -5.99 -10.57 -19.52
N ARG A 453 -6.92 -9.91 -18.82
CA ARG A 453 -6.64 -8.75 -17.98
C ARG A 453 -6.77 -9.06 -16.50
N ASN A 454 -6.13 -8.23 -15.69
CA ASN A 454 -6.26 -8.20 -14.25
C ASN A 454 -6.52 -6.78 -13.76
N THR A 455 -6.92 -6.67 -12.50
CA THR A 455 -7.18 -5.41 -11.79
C THR A 455 -6.33 -5.35 -10.55
N TYR A 456 -5.83 -4.17 -10.20
CA TYR A 456 -5.10 -3.93 -8.96
C TYR A 456 -5.25 -2.46 -8.57
N HIS A 457 -4.80 -2.11 -7.37
CA HIS A 457 -4.78 -0.75 -6.83
C HIS A 457 -6.13 -0.03 -6.97
N ALA A 458 -7.09 -0.47 -6.15
CA ALA A 458 -8.32 0.28 -5.95
C ALA A 458 -7.97 1.56 -5.17
N HIS A 459 -8.14 2.71 -5.79
CA HIS A 459 -7.87 4.01 -5.20
C HIS A 459 -9.14 4.84 -5.12
N LEU A 460 -9.47 5.24 -3.90
CA LEU A 460 -10.63 6.06 -3.59
C LEU A 460 -10.39 7.50 -4.02
N SER A 461 -11.34 8.09 -4.75
CA SER A 461 -11.27 9.51 -5.11
C SER A 461 -11.57 10.38 -3.88
N PRO A 462 -11.00 11.59 -3.78
CA PRO A 462 -11.26 12.49 -2.65
C PRO A 462 -12.64 13.17 -2.69
N TRP A 463 -13.53 12.75 -3.59
CA TRP A 463 -14.90 13.25 -3.72
C TRP A 463 -15.88 12.11 -3.99
N ARG A 464 -17.17 12.42 -3.81
CA ARG A 464 -18.31 11.57 -4.15
C ARG A 464 -18.96 12.06 -5.43
N ASP A 465 -19.64 11.16 -6.13
CA ASP A 465 -20.43 11.54 -7.31
C ASP A 465 -21.70 12.34 -6.91
N GLY A 466 -22.45 12.83 -7.90
CA GLY A 466 -23.69 13.58 -7.66
C GLY A 466 -24.82 12.77 -6.98
N PHE A 467 -24.66 11.46 -6.83
CA PHE A 467 -25.58 10.58 -6.11
C PHE A 467 -25.06 10.21 -4.71
N GLY A 468 -23.90 10.73 -4.31
CA GLY A 468 -23.26 10.43 -3.04
C GLY A 468 -22.54 9.08 -3.01
N ASN A 469 -22.31 8.43 -4.16
CA ASN A 469 -21.49 7.22 -4.24
C ASN A 469 -20.01 7.59 -4.17
N LEU A 470 -19.22 6.66 -3.68
CA LEU A 470 -17.78 6.74 -3.77
C LEU A 470 -17.30 6.38 -5.17
N LEU A 471 -16.32 7.13 -5.65
CA LEU A 471 -15.65 6.86 -6.91
C LEU A 471 -14.34 6.14 -6.67
N VAL A 472 -14.23 4.94 -7.19
CA VAL A 472 -13.03 4.11 -7.07
C VAL A 472 -12.40 3.97 -8.44
N THR A 473 -11.18 4.44 -8.55
CA THR A 473 -10.33 4.20 -9.73
C THR A 473 -9.55 2.93 -9.50
N ILE A 474 -9.37 2.12 -10.54
CA ILE A 474 -8.71 0.82 -10.46
C ILE A 474 -7.73 0.74 -11.62
N SER A 475 -6.50 0.31 -11.34
CA SER A 475 -5.56 -0.02 -12.41
C SER A 475 -5.99 -1.30 -13.12
N ASN A 476 -5.98 -1.28 -14.45
CA ASN A 476 -6.24 -2.44 -15.29
C ASN A 476 -4.99 -2.73 -16.12
N ASN A 477 -4.58 -3.99 -16.17
CA ASN A 477 -3.46 -4.43 -16.99
C ASN A 477 -3.79 -5.77 -17.67
N ALA A 478 -2.97 -6.20 -18.62
CA ALA A 478 -2.88 -7.59 -19.03
C ALA A 478 -2.17 -8.44 -17.97
N ARG A 479 -2.61 -9.69 -17.82
CA ARG A 479 -1.92 -10.72 -17.03
C ARG A 479 -0.55 -11.03 -17.63
N ASP A 480 -0.47 -11.13 -18.96
CA ASP A 480 0.78 -11.22 -19.72
C ASP A 480 0.99 -9.90 -20.50
N MET A 481 1.84 -9.04 -19.94
CA MET A 481 2.16 -7.74 -20.53
C MET A 481 2.76 -7.85 -21.93
N LEU A 482 3.67 -8.79 -22.14
CA LEU A 482 4.42 -8.92 -23.40
C LEU A 482 3.52 -9.43 -24.52
N ARG A 483 2.67 -10.41 -24.20
CA ARG A 483 1.76 -11.02 -25.17
C ARG A 483 0.55 -10.12 -25.46
N ASP A 484 -0.05 -9.53 -24.43
CA ASP A 484 -1.40 -8.97 -24.56
C ASP A 484 -1.42 -7.44 -24.51
N ALA A 485 -0.73 -6.79 -23.56
CA ALA A 485 -0.77 -5.33 -23.43
C ALA A 485 0.15 -4.61 -24.42
N TRP A 486 1.33 -5.14 -24.68
CA TRP A 486 2.28 -4.58 -25.64
C TRP A 486 1.68 -4.34 -27.03
N PRO A 487 1.05 -5.35 -27.66
CA PRO A 487 0.35 -5.14 -28.93
C PRO A 487 -1.00 -4.44 -28.78
N ASN A 488 -1.61 -4.42 -27.58
CA ASN A 488 -2.92 -3.80 -27.34
C ASN A 488 -2.87 -2.80 -26.16
N PRO A 489 -2.42 -1.55 -26.38
CA PRO A 489 -2.29 -0.54 -25.32
C PRO A 489 -3.55 -0.29 -24.47
N SER A 490 -4.74 -0.60 -24.99
CA SER A 490 -6.01 -0.50 -24.26
C SER A 490 -6.14 -1.46 -23.06
N HIS A 491 -5.22 -2.42 -22.92
CA HIS A 491 -5.18 -3.34 -21.78
C HIS A 491 -4.52 -2.70 -20.56
N TYR A 492 -3.76 -1.60 -20.73
CA TYR A 492 -2.99 -0.95 -19.67
C TYR A 492 -3.52 0.45 -19.34
N ARG A 493 -4.76 0.50 -18.83
CA ARG A 493 -5.46 1.77 -18.56
C ARG A 493 -6.37 1.64 -17.33
N PRO A 494 -6.53 2.69 -16.52
CA PRO A 494 -7.44 2.65 -15.41
C PRO A 494 -8.89 2.43 -15.84
N MET A 495 -9.67 1.92 -14.91
CA MET A 495 -11.12 1.93 -14.97
C MET A 495 -11.69 2.60 -13.74
N VAL A 496 -12.94 3.06 -13.84
CA VAL A 496 -13.62 3.76 -12.75
C VAL A 496 -14.94 3.07 -12.47
N ILE A 497 -15.16 2.78 -11.19
CA ILE A 497 -16.42 2.21 -10.69
C ILE A 497 -17.00 3.12 -9.61
N ALA A 498 -18.30 3.00 -9.39
CA ALA A 498 -18.96 3.55 -8.23
C ALA A 498 -19.24 2.42 -7.22
N THR A 499 -19.04 2.70 -5.93
CA THR A 499 -19.54 1.87 -4.82
C THR A 499 -20.44 2.73 -3.94
N ARG A 500 -21.46 2.12 -3.35
CA ARG A 500 -22.42 2.87 -2.54
C ARG A 500 -21.75 3.30 -1.25
N TRP A 501 -21.98 4.55 -0.86
CA TRP A 501 -21.68 4.97 0.51
C TRP A 501 -22.58 4.18 1.48
N ALA A 502 -21.96 3.63 2.53
CA ALA A 502 -22.70 3.08 3.66
C ALA A 502 -22.01 3.47 4.96
N ASP A 503 -22.84 3.81 5.95
CA ASP A 503 -22.36 4.18 7.27
C ASP A 503 -21.75 2.95 7.96
N ALA A 504 -20.76 3.21 8.80
CA ALA A 504 -20.18 2.18 9.65
C ALA A 504 -21.30 1.56 10.50
N PRO A 505 -21.37 0.21 10.60
CA PRO A 505 -22.32 -0.43 11.49
C PRO A 505 -22.17 0.14 12.89
N VAL A 506 -23.28 0.55 13.51
CA VAL A 506 -23.26 0.98 14.91
C VAL A 506 -22.70 -0.18 15.73
N PRO A 507 -21.60 0.02 16.50
CA PRO A 507 -21.06 -1.04 17.32
C PRO A 507 -22.16 -1.63 18.20
N PRO A 508 -22.22 -2.96 18.37
CA PRO A 508 -23.14 -3.52 19.35
C PRO A 508 -22.90 -2.82 20.69
N PRO A 509 -23.97 -2.48 21.44
CA PRO A 509 -23.82 -1.81 22.72
C PRO A 509 -22.82 -2.60 23.56
N ALA A 510 -21.86 -1.89 24.17
CA ALA A 510 -20.85 -2.51 25.00
C ALA A 510 -21.55 -3.52 25.94
N PRO A 511 -21.07 -4.77 26.03
CA PRO A 511 -21.76 -5.80 26.80
C PRO A 511 -22.02 -5.22 28.17
N THR A 512 -23.30 -5.05 28.51
CA THR A 512 -23.70 -4.49 29.79
C THR A 512 -23.05 -5.38 30.82
N THR A 513 -22.02 -4.85 31.50
CA THR A 513 -21.34 -5.58 32.56
C THR A 513 -22.37 -5.66 33.66
N THR A 514 -23.19 -6.70 33.59
CA THR A 514 -24.13 -7.03 34.63
C THR A 514 -23.21 -7.47 35.74
N LEU A 515 -22.85 -6.52 36.61
CA LEU A 515 -22.15 -6.82 37.84
C LEU A 515 -22.90 -8.01 38.44
N PRO A 516 -22.23 -9.14 38.70
CA PRO A 516 -22.90 -10.27 39.32
C PRO A 516 -23.63 -9.71 40.55
N PRO A 517 -24.91 -10.09 40.76
CA PRO A 517 -25.69 -9.57 41.87
C PRO A 517 -24.82 -9.69 43.11
N THR A 518 -24.60 -8.56 43.79
CA THR A 518 -23.85 -8.55 45.04
C THR A 518 -24.60 -9.46 46.00
N THR A 519 -24.14 -10.71 46.11
CA THR A 519 -24.66 -11.65 47.09
C THR A 519 -24.21 -11.12 48.44
N THR A 520 -25.02 -10.24 49.01
CA THR A 520 -24.89 -9.82 50.39
C THR A 520 -25.09 -11.08 51.22
N THR A 521 -23.98 -11.74 51.54
CA THR A 521 -24.01 -12.89 52.44
C THR A 521 -24.21 -12.28 53.82
N THR A 522 -25.47 -12.19 54.22
CA THR A 522 -25.84 -11.83 55.59
C THR A 522 -25.28 -12.92 56.49
N THR A 523 -24.12 -12.66 57.11
CA THR A 523 -23.56 -13.53 58.13
C THR A 523 -24.56 -13.57 59.29
N PRO A 524 -25.06 -14.75 59.71
CA PRO A 524 -25.91 -14.86 60.88
C PRO A 524 -25.17 -14.32 62.11
N PRO A 525 -25.85 -13.64 63.04
CA PRO A 525 -25.24 -13.18 64.28
C PRO A 525 -24.64 -14.38 65.02
N THR A 526 -23.32 -14.37 65.19
CA THR A 526 -22.60 -15.38 65.95
C THR A 526 -22.90 -15.13 67.43
N THR A 527 -23.58 -16.07 68.06
CA THR A 527 -23.80 -16.07 69.52
C THR A 527 -22.44 -16.19 70.21
N SER A 528 -21.99 -15.10 70.82
CA SER A 528 -20.76 -15.05 71.61
C SER A 528 -20.98 -15.77 72.95
N THR A 529 -20.51 -17.01 73.05
CA THR A 529 -20.30 -17.68 74.34
C THR A 529 -18.96 -17.23 74.89
N THR A 530 -19.00 -16.48 75.99
CA THR A 530 -17.84 -16.00 76.74
C THR A 530 -17.09 -17.20 77.33
N SER A 531 -15.82 -17.36 76.96
CA SER A 531 -14.86 -18.23 77.66
C SER A 531 -13.65 -17.38 78.09
N PRO A 532 -13.06 -17.61 79.27
CA PRO A 532 -12.06 -16.70 79.83
C PRO A 532 -10.73 -16.80 79.07
N ALA A 533 -10.18 -15.65 78.69
CA ALA A 533 -8.87 -15.54 78.06
C ALA A 533 -7.75 -15.60 79.10
N THR A 534 -6.83 -16.55 78.90
CA THR A 534 -5.52 -16.60 79.53
C THR A 534 -4.61 -15.55 78.90
N THR A 535 -3.97 -14.76 79.75
CA THR A 535 -3.03 -13.69 79.40
C THR A 535 -1.72 -14.27 78.83
N THR A 536 -1.37 -13.88 77.60
CA THR A 536 0.03 -13.97 77.14
C THR A 536 0.41 -12.70 76.39
N THR A 537 1.40 -12.02 76.97
CA THR A 537 2.04 -10.79 76.50
C THR A 537 2.93 -11.08 75.30
N SER A 538 2.78 -10.31 74.21
CA SER A 538 3.85 -10.16 73.22
C SER A 538 3.90 -8.75 72.63
N THR A 539 5.14 -8.27 72.56
CA THR A 539 5.60 -6.90 72.36
C THR A 539 5.48 -6.49 70.89
N SER A 540 4.85 -5.35 70.60
CA SER A 540 4.88 -4.74 69.28
C SER A 540 5.99 -3.68 69.19
N THR A 541 6.86 -3.84 68.21
CA THR A 541 7.90 -2.88 67.83
C THR A 541 7.34 -1.97 66.74
N THR A 542 7.30 -0.66 67.02
CA THR A 542 6.89 0.36 66.05
C THR A 542 8.09 0.72 65.17
N SER A 543 7.93 0.71 63.85
CA SER A 543 8.88 1.31 62.91
C SER A 543 8.11 2.18 61.93
N SER A 544 8.20 3.49 62.15
CA SER A 544 7.75 4.55 61.26
C SER A 544 8.82 4.79 60.20
N THR A 545 8.49 4.62 58.92
CA THR A 545 9.29 5.14 57.81
C THR A 545 8.48 6.21 57.09
N SER A 546 8.94 7.45 57.20
CA SER A 546 8.45 8.61 56.48
C SER A 546 9.19 8.70 55.14
N THR A 547 8.48 8.73 54.03
CA THR A 547 9.04 9.09 52.72
C THR A 547 8.42 10.41 52.26
N THR A 548 9.28 11.42 52.20
CA THR A 548 9.04 12.75 51.65
C THR A 548 9.07 12.67 50.13
N THR A 549 8.02 13.14 49.45
CA THR A 549 8.03 13.34 47.99
C THR A 549 7.98 14.84 47.71
N THR A 550 9.08 15.36 47.16
CA THR A 550 9.23 16.75 46.73
C THR A 550 8.73 16.88 45.28
N SER A 551 7.59 17.52 45.08
CA SER A 551 7.11 17.94 43.76
C SER A 551 7.57 19.39 43.50
N THR A 552 8.37 19.58 42.45
CA THR A 552 8.79 20.90 41.96
C THR A 552 7.90 21.28 40.79
N SER A 553 6.99 22.23 41.01
CA SER A 553 6.17 22.86 39.98
C SER A 553 6.90 24.11 39.46
N THR A 554 7.36 24.08 38.21
CA THR A 554 7.89 25.26 37.53
C THR A 554 6.77 25.88 36.69
N THR A 555 6.24 27.01 37.14
CA THR A 555 5.26 27.82 36.41
C THR A 555 6.01 28.83 35.55
N THR A 556 6.00 28.66 34.22
CA THR A 556 6.49 29.67 33.28
C THR A 556 5.29 30.43 32.73
N SER A 557 5.15 31.68 33.15
CA SER A 557 4.20 32.66 32.61
C SER A 557 4.78 33.30 31.35
N THR A 558 4.16 33.06 30.19
CA THR A 558 4.42 33.78 28.95
C THR A 558 3.36 34.85 28.74
N THR A 559 3.83 36.10 28.72
CA THR A 559 3.08 37.33 28.44
C THR A 559 2.68 37.35 26.96
N SER A 560 1.38 37.41 26.69
CA SER A 560 0.81 37.62 25.36
C SER A 560 0.79 39.11 25.02
N THR A 561 1.59 39.50 24.02
CA THR A 561 1.57 40.84 23.43
C THR A 561 0.45 40.89 22.39
N THR A 562 -0.58 41.70 22.65
CA THR A 562 -1.68 41.98 21.73
C THR A 562 -1.23 43.07 20.75
N THR A 563 -1.14 42.75 19.46
CA THR A 563 -0.93 43.76 18.40
C THR A 563 -2.28 44.06 17.75
N SER A 564 -2.82 45.24 18.01
CA SER A 564 -3.99 45.79 17.32
C SER A 564 -3.63 46.14 15.87
N SER A 565 -4.36 45.58 14.91
CA SER A 565 -4.36 46.03 13.52
C SER A 565 -5.55 46.95 13.29
N THR A 566 -5.24 48.21 12.99
CA THR A 566 -6.17 49.26 12.60
C THR A 566 -6.54 49.12 11.12
N VAL A 567 -7.84 49.03 10.85
CA VAL A 567 -8.48 49.24 9.55
C VAL A 567 -8.43 50.73 9.19
N PRO A 568 -8.27 51.10 7.91
CA PRO A 568 -8.90 52.30 7.39
C PRO A 568 -9.89 52.00 6.26
N THR A 569 -11.03 52.65 6.45
CA THR A 569 -12.23 52.76 5.62
C THR A 569 -11.96 53.59 4.34
N THR A 570 -12.61 53.18 3.24
CA THR A 570 -13.22 53.93 2.10
C THR A 570 -13.03 55.46 2.02
N THR A 571 -12.96 56.21 0.91
CA THR A 571 -13.40 56.21 -0.52
C THR A 571 -12.84 57.55 -1.13
N PRO A 572 -13.14 58.04 -2.36
CA PRO A 572 -14.07 57.63 -3.43
C PRO A 572 -13.43 56.97 -4.65
#